data_AF-A0A5M8I9K0-F1
#
_entry.id   AF-A0A5M8I9K0-F1
#
_cell.length_a   1.000
_cell.length_b   1.000
_cell.length_c   1.000
_cell.angle_alpha   90.00
_cell.angle_beta   90.00
_cell.angle_gamma   90.00
#
_symmetry.space_group_name_H-M   'P 1'
#
loop_
_entity.id
_entity.type
_entity.pdbx_description
1 polymer ?
#
loop_
_entity_poly.entity_id
_entity_poly.type
_entity_poly.pdbx_seq_one_letter_code
_entity_poly.pdbx_strand_id
1 'polypeptide(L)'
;MFSINQEYVDWYFESIIRIISRDLQISNWDWEDVEKLKSEIQQNNPSIHRVMSTFFTKYNEWVGKVDNDNVDINVIMEREAALNELARVVNEFRKAKS
;
A
#
# COMPACT_ATOMS: atom_id res chain seq x y z
N MET A 1 23.99 -5.20 7.74
CA MET A 1 22.73 -5.85 7.34
C MET A 1 21.63 -4.87 7.68
N PHE A 2 20.90 -4.34 6.70
CA PHE A 2 19.78 -3.44 6.96
C PHE A 2 18.58 -4.32 7.31
N SER A 3 18.25 -4.47 8.60
CA SER A 3 17.00 -5.10 9.01
C SER A 3 15.85 -4.12 8.72
N ILE A 4 14.80 -4.58 8.08
CA ILE A 4 13.61 -3.75 7.85
C ILE A 4 12.82 -3.75 9.17
N ASN A 5 12.93 -2.69 9.96
CA ASN A 5 12.18 -2.61 11.23
C ASN A 5 10.73 -2.20 10.98
N GLN A 6 9.86 -2.46 11.97
CA GLN A 6 8.43 -2.18 11.85
C GLN A 6 8.14 -0.70 11.61
N GLU A 7 8.90 0.22 12.22
CA GLU A 7 8.76 1.67 12.01
C GLU A 7 8.94 2.06 10.54
N TYR A 8 9.89 1.46 9.84
CA TYR A 8 10.09 1.69 8.41
C TYR A 8 8.91 1.17 7.59
N VAL A 9 8.37 0.00 7.94
CA VAL A 9 7.21 -0.58 7.25
C VAL A 9 5.98 0.30 7.44
N ASP A 10 5.73 0.75 8.66
CA ASP A 10 4.61 1.63 8.98
C ASP A 10 4.73 2.94 8.21
N TRP A 11 5.89 3.60 8.24
CA TRP A 11 6.15 4.81 7.46
C TRP A 11 5.94 4.61 5.95
N TYR A 12 6.36 3.46 5.42
CA TYR A 12 6.18 3.13 4.00
C TYR A 12 4.69 2.96 3.64
N PHE A 13 3.91 2.29 4.49
CA PHE A 13 2.47 2.14 4.29
C PHE A 13 1.73 3.47 4.40
N GLU A 14 2.08 4.30 5.38
CA GLU A 14 1.53 5.66 5.50
C GLU A 14 1.80 6.49 4.24
N SER A 15 3.03 6.41 3.71
CA SER A 15 3.41 7.12 2.49
C SER A 15 2.57 6.68 1.29
N ILE A 16 2.30 5.38 1.14
CA ILE A 16 1.43 4.85 0.09
C ILE A 16 -0.01 5.34 0.26
N ILE A 17 -0.56 5.31 1.48
CA ILE A 17 -1.90 5.81 1.77
C ILE A 17 -2.00 7.28 1.34
N ARG A 18 -1.02 8.12 1.72
CA ARG A 18 -1.01 9.54 1.33
C ARG A 18 -0.94 9.76 -0.18
N ILE A 19 -0.11 9.00 -0.89
CA ILE A 19 -0.02 9.08 -2.36
C ILE A 19 -1.36 8.71 -3.00
N ILE A 20 -1.99 7.63 -2.55
CA ILE A 20 -3.30 7.20 -3.03
C ILE A 20 -4.37 8.24 -2.69
N SER A 21 -4.39 8.79 -1.48
CA SER A 21 -5.32 9.85 -1.09
C SER A 21 -5.18 11.10 -1.96
N ARG A 22 -3.95 11.49 -2.28
CA ARG A 22 -3.68 12.57 -3.23
C ARG A 22 -4.26 12.25 -4.61
N ASP A 23 -4.03 11.05 -5.13
CA ASP A 23 -4.55 10.62 -6.44
C ASP A 23 -6.07 10.58 -6.48
N LEU A 24 -6.68 10.17 -5.36
CA LEU A 24 -8.13 10.15 -5.18
C LEU A 24 -8.73 11.55 -5.01
N GLN A 25 -7.89 12.58 -4.82
CA GLN A 25 -8.27 13.96 -4.49
C GLN A 25 -9.05 14.06 -3.17
N ILE A 26 -8.66 13.26 -2.18
CA ILE A 26 -9.17 13.40 -0.80
C ILE A 26 -8.66 14.75 -0.25
N SER A 27 -9.56 15.53 0.33
CA SER A 27 -9.24 16.86 0.88
C SER A 27 -8.28 16.75 2.07
N ASN A 28 -7.37 17.73 2.22
CA ASN A 28 -6.42 17.82 3.33
C ASN A 28 -5.53 16.57 3.52
N TRP A 29 -5.34 15.76 2.47
CA TRP A 29 -4.60 14.49 2.53
C TRP A 29 -3.17 14.59 3.07
N ASP A 30 -2.58 15.77 3.05
CA ASP A 30 -1.24 16.08 3.55
C ASP A 30 -1.20 16.33 5.07
N TRP A 31 -2.28 16.84 5.65
CA TRP A 31 -2.37 17.17 7.09
C TRP A 31 -3.26 16.21 7.88
N GLU A 32 -4.04 15.38 7.18
CA GLU A 32 -5.00 14.47 7.80
C GLU A 32 -4.33 13.22 8.42
N ASP A 33 -5.00 12.65 9.41
CA ASP A 33 -4.67 11.37 10.02
C ASP A 33 -4.75 10.24 8.99
N VAL A 34 -3.73 9.38 8.94
CA VAL A 34 -3.63 8.28 7.98
C VAL A 34 -4.76 7.25 8.14
N GLU A 35 -5.22 6.97 9.35
CA GLU A 35 -6.34 6.05 9.57
C GLU A 35 -7.66 6.65 9.07
N LYS A 36 -7.81 7.97 9.17
CA LYS A 36 -8.96 8.66 8.57
C LYS A 36 -8.89 8.60 7.05
N LEU A 37 -7.73 8.87 6.45
CA LEU A 37 -7.51 8.73 5.02
C LEU A 37 -7.83 7.32 4.51
N LYS A 38 -7.36 6.31 5.23
CA LYS A 38 -7.64 4.90 4.93
C LYS A 38 -9.13 4.58 4.99
N SER A 39 -9.84 5.09 6.01
CA SER A 39 -11.29 4.95 6.13
C SER A 39 -12.03 5.62 4.97
N GLU A 40 -11.61 6.81 4.55
CA GLU A 40 -12.18 7.50 3.39
C GLU A 40 -11.92 6.74 2.07
N ILE A 41 -10.71 6.17 1.89
CA ILE A 41 -10.41 5.30 0.76
C ILE A 41 -11.32 4.06 0.78
N GLN A 42 -11.52 3.44 1.94
CA GLN A 42 -12.39 2.28 2.10
C GLN A 42 -13.85 2.58 1.71
N GLN A 43 -14.37 3.72 2.15
CA GLN A 43 -15.77 4.11 1.91
C GLN A 43 -16.01 4.52 0.46
N ASN A 44 -15.12 5.34 -0.10
CA ASN A 44 -15.34 5.95 -1.41
C ASN A 44 -14.75 5.13 -2.56
N ASN A 45 -13.71 4.34 -2.28
CA ASN A 45 -12.95 3.57 -3.28
C ASN A 45 -12.60 2.15 -2.77
N PRO A 46 -13.61 1.32 -2.45
CA PRO A 46 -13.41 0.03 -1.79
C PRO A 46 -12.53 -0.95 -2.59
N SER A 47 -12.51 -0.84 -3.93
CA SER A 47 -11.64 -1.64 -4.79
C SER A 47 -10.16 -1.30 -4.58
N ILE A 48 -9.82 -0.01 -4.53
CA ILE A 48 -8.47 0.49 -4.23
C ILE A 48 -8.07 0.10 -2.82
N HIS A 49 -8.95 0.30 -1.83
CA HIS A 49 -8.69 -0.12 -0.45
C HIS A 49 -8.35 -1.61 -0.34
N ARG A 50 -9.12 -2.47 -1.02
CA ARG A 50 -8.90 -3.92 -0.99
C ARG A 50 -7.53 -4.29 -1.56
N VAL A 51 -7.18 -3.76 -2.73
CA VAL A 51 -5.89 -4.06 -3.38
C VAL A 51 -4.72 -3.52 -2.56
N MET A 52 -4.85 -2.29 -2.04
CA MET A 52 -3.87 -1.70 -1.13
C MET A 52 -3.66 -2.57 0.12
N SER A 53 -4.75 -3.06 0.74
CA SER A 53 -4.66 -3.95 1.90
C SER A 53 -3.98 -5.27 1.54
N THR A 54 -4.27 -5.86 0.37
CA THR A 54 -3.59 -7.07 -0.10
C THR A 54 -2.09 -6.82 -0.26
N PHE A 55 -1.69 -5.69 -0.84
CA PHE A 55 -0.29 -5.32 -0.95
C PHE A 55 0.39 -5.20 0.42
N PHE A 56 -0.23 -4.51 1.38
CA PHE A 56 0.33 -4.38 2.74
C PHE A 56 0.51 -5.72 3.43
N THR A 57 -0.47 -6.63 3.32
CA THR A 57 -0.34 -8.00 3.84
C THR A 57 0.86 -8.72 3.21
N LYS A 58 0.99 -8.69 1.88
CA LYS A 58 2.10 -9.36 1.18
C LYS A 58 3.45 -8.75 1.46
N TYR A 59 3.51 -7.43 1.66
CA TYR A 59 4.74 -6.76 2.05
C TYR A 59 5.16 -7.14 3.48
N ASN A 60 4.23 -7.20 4.43
CA ASN A 60 4.51 -7.67 5.80
C ASN A 60 4.96 -9.13 5.84
N GLU A 61 4.30 -10.01 5.07
CA GLU A 61 4.73 -11.40 4.91
C GLU A 61 6.17 -11.48 4.39
N TRP A 62 6.52 -10.68 3.39
CA TRP A 62 7.88 -10.62 2.85
C TRP A 62 8.90 -10.11 3.87
N VAL A 63 8.62 -9.01 4.58
CA VAL A 63 9.50 -8.47 5.63
C VAL A 63 9.77 -9.52 6.70
N GLY A 64 8.72 -10.19 7.20
CA GLY A 64 8.87 -11.25 8.19
C GLY A 64 9.67 -12.46 7.70
N LYS A 65 9.79 -12.68 6.38
CA LYS A 65 10.66 -13.72 5.81
C LYS A 65 12.10 -13.25 5.61
N VAL A 66 12.30 -11.97 5.27
CA VAL A 66 13.62 -11.33 5.16
C VAL A 66 14.33 -11.38 6.49
N ASP A 67 13.65 -11.02 7.58
CA ASP A 67 14.25 -11.02 8.92
C ASP A 67 14.61 -12.42 9.43
N ASN A 68 14.05 -13.47 8.81
CA ASN A 68 14.33 -14.87 9.15
C ASN A 68 15.30 -15.55 8.16
N ASP A 69 15.95 -14.80 7.25
CA ASP A 69 16.81 -15.31 6.16
C ASP A 69 16.15 -16.44 5.32
N ASN A 70 14.81 -16.45 5.28
CA ASN A 70 14.00 -17.53 4.69
C ASN A 70 13.06 -16.98 3.61
N VAL A 71 13.60 -16.14 2.73
CA VAL A 71 12.83 -15.50 1.66
C VAL A 71 12.66 -16.49 0.51
N ASP A 72 11.45 -17.04 0.39
CA ASP A 72 11.02 -17.83 -0.78
C ASP A 72 10.78 -16.91 -1.99
N ILE A 73 11.20 -17.34 -3.18
CA ILE A 73 10.91 -16.67 -4.45
C ILE A 73 9.40 -16.44 -4.65
N ASN A 74 8.55 -17.35 -4.17
CA ASN A 74 7.11 -17.19 -4.25
C ASN A 74 6.61 -15.96 -3.47
N VAL A 75 7.17 -15.71 -2.29
CA VAL A 75 6.79 -14.55 -1.45
C VAL A 75 7.19 -13.24 -2.13
N ILE A 76 8.35 -13.21 -2.79
CA ILE A 76 8.78 -12.06 -3.60
C ILE A 76 7.80 -11.86 -4.78
N MET A 77 7.46 -12.92 -5.50
CA MET A 77 6.55 -12.87 -6.64
C MET A 77 5.14 -12.40 -6.23
N GLU A 78 4.62 -12.86 -5.10
CA GLU A 78 3.31 -12.44 -4.59
C GLU A 78 3.29 -10.96 -4.18
N ARG A 79 4.36 -10.47 -3.55
CA ARG A 79 4.53 -9.04 -3.24
C ARG A 79 4.54 -8.20 -4.52
N GLU A 80 5.33 -8.61 -5.52
CA GLU A 80 5.41 -7.92 -6.81
C GLU A 80 4.08 -7.91 -7.56
N ALA A 81 3.36 -9.04 -7.57
CA ALA A 81 2.04 -9.11 -8.17
C ALA A 81 1.05 -8.15 -7.49
N ALA A 82 1.06 -8.07 -6.16
CA ALA A 82 0.20 -7.15 -5.41
C ALA A 82 0.56 -5.68 -5.65
N LEU A 83 1.85 -5.35 -5.78
CA LEU A 83 2.31 -4.00 -6.11
C LEU A 83 1.85 -3.58 -7.51
N ASN A 84 2.02 -4.45 -8.49
CA ASN A 84 1.60 -4.20 -9.87
C ASN A 84 0.09 -4.01 -9.98
N GLU A 85 -0.69 -4.80 -9.25
CA GLU A 85 -2.15 -4.65 -9.21
C GLU A 85 -2.57 -3.33 -8.55
N LEU A 86 -1.91 -2.92 -7.46
CA LEU A 86 -2.17 -1.62 -6.82
C LEU A 86 -1.88 -0.47 -7.79
N ALA A 87 -0.72 -0.50 -8.45
CA ALA A 87 -0.35 0.51 -9.44
C ALA A 87 -1.35 0.56 -10.61
N ARG A 88 -1.82 -0.61 -11.09
CA ARG A 88 -2.81 -0.70 -12.16
C ARG A 88 -4.13 -0.03 -11.77
N VAL A 89 -4.70 -0.40 -10.62
CA VAL A 89 -6.02 0.11 -10.19
C VAL A 89 -5.97 1.61 -9.90
N VAL A 90 -4.89 2.10 -9.27
CA VAL A 90 -4.70 3.55 -9.04
C VAL A 90 -4.56 4.30 -10.37
N ASN A 91 -3.85 3.75 -11.35
CA ASN A 91 -3.71 4.37 -12.67
C ASN A 91 -5.03 4.39 -13.47
N GLU A 92 -5.84 3.33 -13.37
CA GLU A 92 -7.17 3.31 -13.98
C GLU A 92 -8.07 4.41 -13.40
N PHE A 93 -8.02 4.60 -12.08
CA PHE A 93 -8.73 5.71 -11.44
C PHE A 93 -8.25 7.07 -11.94
N ARG A 94 -6.92 7.29 -12.02
CA ARG A 94 -6.36 8.55 -12.56
C ARG A 94 -6.87 8.85 -13.96
N LYS A 95 -6.91 7.85 -14.85
CA LYS A 95 -7.41 7.99 -16.22
C LYS A 95 -8.91 8.25 -16.30
N ALA A 96 -9.70 7.71 -15.37
CA ALA A 96 -11.15 7.95 -15.34
C ALA A 96 -11.50 9.38 -14.90
N LYS A 97 -10.58 10.08 -14.23
CA LYS A 97 -10.76 11.46 -13.76
C LYS A 97 -10.15 12.54 -14.68
N SER A 98 -9.35 12.17 -15.68
CA SER A 98 -8.76 13.07 -16.69
C SER A 98 -9.69 13.28 -17.87
#